data_AF-A0A0A0NM83-F1
#
_entry.id   AF-A0A0A0NM83-F1
#
_cell.length_a   1.000
_cell.length_b   1.000
_cell.length_c   1.000
_cell.angle_alpha   90.00
_cell.angle_beta   90.00
_cell.angle_gamma   90.00
#
_symmetry.space_group_name_H-M   'P 1'
#
loop_
_entity.id
_entity.type
_entity.pdbx_description
1 polymer ?
#
loop_
_entity_poly.entity_id
_entity_poly.type
_entity_poly.pdbx_seq_one_letter_code
_entity_poly.pdbx_strand_id
1 'polypeptide(L)'
;MRLALPDTFDVVLLQGEAECFLDQDVPGDAAEAFAAKFEWDPRAEEGSFLYVRVAPKSVRAWRGEPELHGRVIMRAGTWLE
;
A
#
# COMPACT_ATOMS: atom_id res chain seq x y z
N MET A 1 1.08 -9.71 -2.99
CA MET A 1 0.64 -9.10 -1.72
C MET A 1 -0.86 -8.83 -1.74
N ARG A 2 -1.57 -9.04 -0.63
CA ARG A 2 -2.94 -8.55 -0.41
C ARG A 2 -2.94 -7.68 0.84
N LEU A 3 -3.47 -6.46 0.74
CA LEU A 3 -3.58 -5.54 1.86
C LEU A 3 -5.07 -5.21 2.07
N ALA A 4 -5.46 -5.14 3.34
CA ALA A 4 -6.75 -4.61 3.77
C ALA A 4 -6.46 -3.35 4.59
N LEU A 5 -6.95 -2.21 4.11
CA LEU A 5 -6.79 -0.90 4.74
C LEU A 5 -8.15 -0.45 5.31
N PRO A 6 -8.14 0.37 6.37
CA PRO A 6 -8.92 0.07 7.57
C PRO A 6 -10.43 0.31 7.44
N ASP A 7 -11.13 -0.35 8.38
CA ASP A 7 -12.58 -0.35 8.68
C ASP A 7 -13.36 -1.54 8.09
N THR A 8 -14.29 -2.11 8.87
CA THR A 8 -15.21 -3.18 8.44
C THR A 8 -16.36 -2.64 7.60
N PHE A 9 -16.61 -1.33 7.65
CA PHE A 9 -17.67 -0.63 6.96
C PHE A 9 -17.17 0.20 5.78
N ASP A 10 -16.02 0.89 5.92
CA ASP A 10 -15.38 1.69 4.86
C ASP A 10 -14.13 0.95 4.34
N VAL A 11 -14.36 -0.05 3.50
CA VAL A 11 -13.35 -1.07 3.22
C VAL A 11 -12.52 -0.69 2.00
N VAL A 12 -11.19 -0.81 2.11
CA VAL A 12 -10.28 -0.83 0.95
C VAL A 12 -9.50 -2.14 0.92
N LEU A 13 -9.71 -2.93 -0.13
CA LEU A 13 -8.92 -4.14 -0.42
C LEU A 13 -8.10 -3.94 -1.67
N LEU A 14 -6.79 -4.17 -1.58
CA LEU A 14 -5.92 -4.14 -2.75
C LEU A 14 -5.08 -5.42 -2.87
N GLN A 15 -4.80 -5.79 -4.11
CA GLN A 15 -3.85 -6.84 -4.46
C GLN A 15 -2.80 -6.25 -5.39
N GLY A 16 -1.54 -6.56 -5.14
CA GLY A 16 -0.42 -6.02 -5.90
C GLY A 16 0.82 -6.91 -5.86
N GLU A 17 1.77 -6.56 -6.70
CA GLU A 17 3.14 -7.09 -6.67
C GLU A 17 3.90 -6.37 -5.55
N ALA A 18 4.74 -7.10 -4.83
CA ALA A 18 5.58 -6.56 -3.78
C ALA A 18 7.04 -6.70 -4.18
N GLU A 19 7.79 -5.65 -3.93
CA GLU A 19 9.24 -5.60 -4.07
C GLU A 19 9.82 -5.15 -2.74
N CYS A 20 10.85 -5.87 -2.30
CA CYS A 20 11.50 -5.61 -1.01
C CYS A 20 12.82 -4.89 -1.25
N PHE A 21 13.09 -3.87 -0.43
CA PHE A 21 14.33 -3.12 -0.45
C PHE A 21 14.98 -3.15 0.94
N LEU A 22 16.29 -3.34 0.96
CA LEU A 22 17.13 -3.08 2.11
C LEU A 22 17.41 -1.57 2.20
N ASP A 23 17.94 -1.13 3.34
CA ASP A 23 18.24 0.28 3.62
C ASP A 23 19.13 0.96 2.57
N GLN A 24 20.06 0.20 2.00
CA GLN A 24 21.01 0.69 0.98
C GLN A 24 20.41 0.74 -0.44
N ASP A 25 19.32 0.01 -0.68
CA ASP A 25 18.75 -0.22 -2.01
C ASP A 25 17.42 0.53 -2.22
N VAL A 26 16.79 0.99 -1.13
CA VAL A 26 15.53 1.72 -1.20
C VAL A 26 15.72 3.07 -1.91
N PRO A 27 14.79 3.48 -2.80
CA PRO A 27 14.82 4.82 -3.37
C PRO A 27 14.83 5.89 -2.27
N GLY A 28 15.80 6.81 -2.32
CA GLY A 28 16.05 7.77 -1.25
C GLY A 28 14.85 8.68 -0.97
N ASP A 29 14.19 9.16 -2.03
CA ASP A 29 12.98 9.98 -1.96
C ASP A 29 11.82 9.24 -1.27
N ALA A 30 11.65 7.95 -1.55
CA ALA A 30 10.64 7.11 -0.91
C ALA A 30 10.94 6.89 0.58
N ALA A 31 12.20 6.65 0.95
CA ALA A 31 12.59 6.47 2.34
C ALA A 31 12.44 7.76 3.16
N GLU A 32 12.84 8.91 2.60
CA GLU A 32 12.62 10.22 3.22
C GLU A 32 11.13 10.52 3.42
N ALA A 33 10.30 10.28 2.39
CA ALA A 33 8.86 10.47 2.50
C ALA A 33 8.21 9.53 3.53
N PHE A 34 8.70 8.29 3.65
CA PHE A 34 8.24 7.35 4.68
C PHE A 34 8.59 7.87 6.08
N ALA A 35 9.85 8.26 6.31
CA ALA A 35 10.31 8.77 7.60
C ALA A 35 9.55 10.04 8.03
N ALA A 36 9.33 10.96 7.09
CA ALA A 36 8.55 12.17 7.36
C ALA A 36 7.08 11.88 7.68
N LYS A 37 6.48 10.87 7.03
CA LYS A 37 5.07 10.51 7.23
C LYS A 37 4.81 9.80 8.56
N PHE A 38 5.72 8.93 8.97
CA PHE A 38 5.54 8.09 10.16
C PHE A 38 6.34 8.58 11.36
N GLU A 39 7.12 9.66 11.21
CA GLU A 39 8.05 10.19 12.21
C GLU A 39 9.02 9.12 12.74
N TRP A 40 9.35 8.15 11.87
CA TRP A 40 10.15 6.98 12.19
C TRP A 40 10.94 6.55 10.96
N ASP A 41 12.26 6.48 11.09
CA ASP A 41 13.17 6.04 10.03
C ASP A 41 13.74 4.64 10.34
N PRO A 42 13.28 3.59 9.65
CA PRO A 42 13.81 2.23 9.82
C PRO A 42 15.33 2.10 9.66
N ARG A 43 15.97 3.01 8.91
CA ARG A 43 17.42 2.98 8.64
C ARG A 43 18.25 3.48 9.83
N ALA A 44 17.61 4.15 10.79
CA ALA A 44 18.26 4.66 12.00
C ALA A 44 18.20 3.66 13.17
N GLU A 45 17.48 2.55 13.00
CA GLU A 45 17.32 1.51 14.01
C GLU A 45 18.51 0.55 14.07
N GLU A 46 18.78 -0.04 15.23
CA GLU A 46 19.83 -1.07 15.37
C GLU A 46 19.42 -2.41 14.72
N GLY A 47 18.11 -2.65 14.57
CA GLY A 47 17.56 -3.87 13.95
C GLY A 47 17.44 -3.74 12.44
N SER A 48 17.51 -4.87 11.72
CA SER A 48 17.32 -4.89 10.27
C SER A 48 15.84 -4.81 9.88
N PHE A 49 15.48 -3.76 9.15
CA PHE A 49 14.14 -3.60 8.56
C PHE A 49 14.16 -3.83 7.05
N LEU A 50 12.97 -4.06 6.49
CA LEU A 50 12.75 -4.17 5.05
C LEU A 50 11.66 -3.20 4.63
N TYR A 51 11.96 -2.40 3.61
CA TYR A 51 10.95 -1.63 2.92
C TYR A 51 10.22 -2.54 1.95
N VAL A 52 8.89 -2.50 1.96
CA VAL A 52 8.07 -3.27 1.02
C VAL A 52 7.24 -2.33 0.17
N ARG A 53 7.65 -2.16 -1.09
CA ARG A 53 6.90 -1.39 -2.09
C ARG A 53 5.87 -2.29 -2.73
N VAL A 54 4.60 -1.89 -2.65
CA VAL A 54 3.50 -2.63 -3.28
C VAL A 54 2.95 -1.84 -4.45
N ALA A 55 3.04 -2.40 -5.66
CA ALA A 55 2.43 -1.84 -6.87
C ALA A 55 1.03 -2.47 -7.05
N PRO A 56 -0.09 -1.73 -6.85
CA PRO A 56 -1.43 -2.28 -6.97
C PRO A 56 -1.74 -2.75 -8.39
N LYS A 57 -2.39 -3.92 -8.50
CA LYS A 57 -2.94 -4.46 -9.76
C LYS A 57 -4.47 -4.51 -9.75
N SER A 58 -5.06 -4.62 -8.57
CA SER A 58 -6.50 -4.50 -8.39
C SER A 58 -6.80 -3.80 -7.08
N VAL A 59 -7.81 -2.92 -7.09
CA VAL A 59 -8.31 -2.23 -5.91
C VAL A 59 -9.82 -2.39 -5.88
N ARG A 60 -10.33 -2.68 -4.69
CA ARG A 60 -11.75 -2.64 -4.37
C ARG A 60 -11.97 -1.70 -3.20
N ALA A 61 -12.96 -0.83 -3.34
CA ALA A 61 -13.38 0.07 -2.27
C ALA A 61 -14.90 0.08 -2.20
N TRP A 62 -15.46 0.06 -0.99
CA TRP A 62 -16.89 0.21 -0.78
C TRP A 62 -17.17 0.63 0.66
N ARG A 63 -18.24 1.42 0.82
CA ARG A 63 -18.86 1.74 2.08
C ARG A 63 -20.22 1.07 2.22
N GLY A 64 -20.28 0.00 3.00
CA GLY A 64 -21.52 -0.76 3.23
C GLY A 64 -22.11 -1.45 1.98
N GLU A 65 -23.34 -1.94 2.11
CA GLU A 65 -24.04 -2.70 1.06
C GLU A 65 -24.26 -1.93 -0.26
N PRO A 66 -24.68 -0.65 -0.25
CA PRO A 66 -25.03 0.05 -1.49
C PRO A 66 -23.89 0.15 -2.50
N GLU A 67 -22.65 0.19 -2.01
CA GLU A 67 -21.44 0.30 -2.85
C GLU A 67 -20.85 -1.05 -3.25
N LEU A 68 -21.45 -2.19 -2.86
CA LEU A 68 -20.96 -3.51 -3.27
C LEU A 68 -20.99 -3.66 -4.79
N HIS A 69 -22.02 -3.14 -5.45
CA HIS A 69 -22.00 -3.00 -6.91
C HIS A 69 -21.10 -1.80 -7.29
N GLY A 70 -20.19 -1.99 -8.25
CA GLY A 70 -19.23 -0.95 -8.63
C GLY A 70 -17.96 -0.90 -7.76
N ARG A 71 -17.86 -1.67 -6.67
CA ARG A 71 -16.70 -1.66 -5.75
C ARG A 71 -15.32 -1.86 -6.37
N VAL A 72 -15.22 -2.36 -7.61
CA VAL A 72 -13.92 -2.57 -8.26
C VAL A 72 -13.54 -1.29 -8.98
N ILE A 73 -12.53 -0.58 -8.48
CA ILE A 73 -12.12 0.74 -9.00
C ILE A 73 -10.77 0.70 -9.72
N MET A 74 -10.08 -0.44 -9.70
CA MET A 74 -8.87 -0.67 -10.51
C MET A 74 -8.82 -2.12 -11.00
N ARG A 75 -8.41 -2.32 -12.26
CA ARG A 75 -8.13 -3.63 -12.86
C ARG A 75 -6.83 -3.60 -13.66
N ALA A 76 -6.04 -4.66 -13.55
CA ALA A 76 -4.76 -4.81 -14.24
C ALA A 76 -3.80 -3.61 -14.07
N GLY A 77 -3.85 -2.94 -12.92
CA GLY A 77 -3.04 -1.74 -12.64
C GLY A 77 -3.58 -0.44 -13.22
N THR A 78 -4.76 -0.46 -13.85
CA THR A 78 -5.41 0.72 -14.43
C THR A 78 -6.66 1.08 -13.62
N TRP A 79 -6.79 2.35 -13.25
CA TRP A 79 -7.99 2.89 -12.62
C TRP A 79 -9.16 2.84 -13.61
N LEU A 80 -10.35 2.49 -13.11
CA LEU A 80 -11.58 2.53 -13.91
C LEU A 80 -12.22 3.92 -13.77
N GLU A 81 -12.84 4.40 -14.86
CA GLU A 81 -13.66 5.63 -14.87
C GLU A 81 -15.04 5.40 -14.23
#